data_AF-A0A5M6CD89-F1
#
_entry.id   AF-A0A5M6CD89-F1
#
_cell.length_a   1.000
_cell.length_b   1.000
_cell.length_c   1.000
_cell.angle_alpha   90.00
_cell.angle_beta   90.00
_cell.angle_gamma   90.00
#
_symmetry.space_group_name_H-M   'P 1'
#
loop_
_entity.id
_entity.type
_entity.pdbx_description
1 polymer ?
#
loop_
_entity_poly.entity_id
_entity_poly.type
_entity_poly.pdbx_seq_one_letter_code
_entity_poly.pdbx_strand_id
1 'polypeptide(L)'
;MPPPILDSPLFNLVTINSLLSSPAPQTTELRIQLLSAKIHLLTRQLPLALSPSGRSRPVPSTSKCPAELPTTLTSVPDSTSTQIPTSPVERKDNSPGSERDPRPEVEVMQVRLELAKTYMGCNIPDYTNAESELSVVEKGTKGMIKRLSKGSGRPRPQDGVKGGDVGVGGGQQDEQGGRDGDGVLKQIKELRRESLKGLIEVEEGLGKGNRAVRWREALEEMDA
;
A
#
# COMPACT_ATOMS: atom_id res chain seq x y z
N MET A 1 1.48 1.59 -16.38
CA MET A 1 2.60 1.13 -17.25
C MET A 1 3.83 1.02 -16.37
N PRO A 2 4.60 -0.08 -16.40
CA PRO A 2 5.93 -0.09 -15.78
C PRO A 2 6.84 0.91 -16.52
N PRO A 3 7.76 1.62 -15.82
CA PRO A 3 8.73 2.47 -16.50
C PRO A 3 9.65 1.63 -17.42
N PRO A 4 9.97 2.11 -18.64
CA PRO A 4 10.70 1.35 -19.67
C PRO A 4 12.16 1.00 -19.31
N ILE A 5 12.63 1.44 -18.15
CA ILE A 5 13.98 1.18 -17.63
C ILE A 5 14.10 -0.24 -17.03
N LEU A 6 12.96 -0.87 -16.70
CA LEU A 6 12.89 -2.13 -15.95
C LEU A 6 13.24 -3.40 -16.76
N ASP A 7 13.33 -3.30 -18.08
CA ASP A 7 13.72 -4.43 -18.93
C ASP A 7 15.26 -4.56 -19.08
N SER A 8 16.03 -3.63 -18.52
CA SER A 8 17.49 -3.69 -18.52
C SER A 8 18.02 -4.55 -17.38
N PRO A 9 18.83 -5.60 -17.64
CA PRO A 9 19.43 -6.44 -16.59
C PRO A 9 20.44 -5.68 -15.69
N LEU A 10 20.82 -4.46 -16.08
CA LEU A 10 21.69 -3.58 -15.30
C LEU A 10 20.94 -2.83 -14.19
N PHE A 11 19.61 -2.72 -14.28
CA PHE A 11 18.76 -2.00 -13.34
C PHE A 11 18.28 -2.90 -12.18
N ASN A 12 19.24 -3.33 -11.36
CA ASN A 12 18.97 -4.01 -10.10
C ASN A 12 18.82 -3.02 -8.92
N LEU A 13 18.35 -3.52 -7.77
CA LEU A 13 18.08 -2.71 -6.57
C LEU A 13 19.34 -2.03 -6.01
N VAL A 14 20.52 -2.66 -6.14
CA VAL A 14 21.80 -2.11 -5.68
C VAL A 14 22.20 -0.92 -6.55
N THR A 15 22.09 -1.04 -7.88
CA THR A 15 22.33 0.07 -8.82
C THR A 15 21.41 1.25 -8.51
N ILE A 16 20.10 1.01 -8.32
CA ILE A 16 19.13 2.08 -8.03
C ILE A 16 19.42 2.76 -6.68
N ASN A 17 19.73 2.00 -5.63
CA ASN A 17 20.11 2.57 -4.34
C ASN A 17 21.40 3.41 -4.46
N SER A 18 22.41 2.91 -5.17
CA SER A 18 23.66 3.67 -5.41
C SER A 18 23.44 4.96 -6.19
N LEU A 19 22.46 5.00 -7.12
CA LEU A 19 22.08 6.21 -7.83
C LEU A 19 21.31 7.17 -6.91
N LEU A 20 20.28 6.70 -6.18
CA LEU A 20 19.48 7.52 -5.27
C LEU A 20 20.28 8.14 -4.12
N SER A 21 21.31 7.46 -3.65
CA SER A 21 22.27 7.93 -2.63
C SER A 21 23.45 8.73 -3.18
N SER A 22 23.58 8.87 -4.51
CA SER A 22 24.66 9.66 -5.11
C SER A 22 24.54 11.14 -4.71
N PRO A 23 25.62 11.81 -4.28
CA PRO A 23 25.61 13.25 -3.97
C PRO A 23 25.55 14.12 -5.24
N ALA A 24 25.65 13.53 -6.43
CA ALA A 24 25.50 14.27 -7.69
C ALA A 24 24.06 14.81 -7.84
N PRO A 25 23.88 16.05 -8.31
CA PRO A 25 22.54 16.62 -8.53
C PRO A 25 21.79 15.79 -9.58
N GLN A 26 20.61 15.30 -9.19
CA GLN A 26 19.71 14.55 -10.06
C GLN A 26 18.54 15.44 -10.47
N THR A 27 18.04 15.28 -11.69
CA THR A 27 16.77 15.89 -12.08
C THR A 27 15.63 15.23 -11.31
N THR A 28 14.60 15.99 -10.96
CA THR A 28 13.43 15.49 -10.22
C THR A 28 12.75 14.34 -10.98
N GLU A 29 12.68 14.43 -12.30
CA GLU A 29 12.18 13.38 -13.20
C GLU A 29 12.99 12.08 -13.10
N LEU A 30 14.34 12.14 -13.11
CA LEU A 30 15.17 10.96 -12.93
C LEU A 30 14.94 10.35 -11.53
N ARG A 31 14.80 11.17 -10.49
CA ARG A 31 14.51 10.69 -9.13
C ARG A 31 13.14 9.98 -9.06
N ILE A 32 12.11 10.54 -9.68
CA ILE A 32 10.77 9.94 -9.81
C ILE A 32 10.87 8.56 -10.50
N GLN A 33 11.61 8.47 -11.60
CA GLN A 33 11.81 7.22 -12.34
C GLN A 33 12.56 6.16 -11.50
N LEU A 34 13.63 6.55 -10.80
CA LEU A 34 14.40 5.67 -9.91
C LEU A 34 13.57 5.15 -8.74
N LEU A 35 12.83 6.01 -8.06
CA LEU A 35 11.94 5.63 -6.94
C LEU A 35 10.80 4.72 -7.42
N SER A 36 10.19 5.02 -8.57
CA SER A 36 9.16 4.19 -9.20
C SER A 36 9.69 2.79 -9.55
N ALA A 37 10.91 2.72 -10.11
CA ALA A 37 11.58 1.46 -10.40
C ALA A 37 11.90 0.68 -9.11
N LYS A 38 12.38 1.35 -8.05
CA LYS A 38 12.62 0.74 -6.73
C LYS A 38 11.34 0.13 -6.15
N ILE A 39 10.21 0.84 -6.18
CA ILE A 39 8.90 0.31 -5.74
C ILE A 39 8.54 -0.95 -6.53
N HIS A 40 8.74 -0.95 -7.85
CA HIS A 40 8.42 -2.10 -8.69
C HIS A 40 9.27 -3.33 -8.34
N LEU A 41 10.58 -3.16 -8.13
CA LEU A 41 11.46 -4.26 -7.76
C LEU A 41 11.16 -4.82 -6.37
N LEU A 42 10.93 -3.96 -5.37
CA LEU A 42 10.56 -4.40 -4.02
C LEU A 42 9.21 -5.14 -4.03
N THR A 43 8.19 -4.58 -4.70
CA THR A 43 6.85 -5.18 -4.75
C THR A 43 6.79 -6.49 -5.55
N ARG A 44 7.70 -6.72 -6.52
CA ARG A 44 7.86 -8.03 -7.19
C ARG A 44 8.35 -9.13 -6.24
N GLN A 45 9.14 -8.79 -5.22
CA GLN A 45 9.68 -9.77 -4.26
C GLN A 45 8.72 -10.07 -3.10
N LEU A 46 7.77 -9.17 -2.85
CA LEU A 46 6.66 -9.39 -1.91
C LEU A 46 5.61 -10.35 -2.52
N PRO A 47 5.35 -11.54 -1.93
CA PRO A 47 4.34 -12.44 -2.49
C PRO A 47 2.95 -11.78 -2.42
N LEU A 48 2.22 -11.79 -3.55
CA LEU A 48 1.10 -10.96 -4.07
C LEU A 48 -0.12 -10.58 -3.16
N ALA A 49 0.09 -10.36 -1.87
CA ALA A 49 -0.95 -10.03 -0.90
C ALA A 49 -1.53 -8.61 -1.06
N LEU A 50 -0.75 -7.66 -1.61
CA LEU A 50 -1.11 -6.24 -1.71
C LEU A 50 -1.57 -5.78 -3.11
N SER A 51 -1.81 -6.70 -4.05
CA SER A 51 -2.46 -6.32 -5.31
C SER A 51 -3.83 -5.71 -5.00
N PRO A 52 -4.15 -4.49 -5.45
CA PRO A 52 -5.44 -3.84 -5.24
C PRO A 52 -6.49 -4.50 -6.13
N SER A 53 -6.82 -5.76 -5.80
CA SER A 53 -7.83 -6.56 -6.47
C SER A 53 -9.15 -5.80 -6.40
N GLY A 54 -9.59 -5.31 -7.55
CA GLY A 54 -10.64 -4.32 -7.62
C GLY A 54 -11.91 -4.78 -6.91
N ARG A 55 -12.53 -3.86 -6.16
CA ARG A 55 -13.97 -3.92 -5.97
C ARG A 55 -14.64 -3.63 -7.31
N SER A 56 -14.65 -4.62 -8.21
CA SER A 56 -15.70 -4.75 -9.22
C SER A 56 -17.01 -4.98 -8.48
N ARG A 57 -17.57 -3.88 -7.98
CA ARG A 57 -18.86 -3.85 -7.32
C ARG A 57 -19.89 -4.16 -8.40
N PRO A 58 -20.63 -5.29 -8.33
CA PRO A 58 -21.71 -5.53 -9.28
C PRO A 58 -22.71 -4.38 -9.11
N VAL A 59 -22.91 -3.61 -10.17
CA VAL A 59 -23.92 -2.55 -10.22
C VAL A 59 -25.28 -3.24 -10.26
N PRO A 60 -26.20 -2.99 -9.29
CA PRO A 60 -27.56 -3.47 -9.42
C PRO A 60 -28.26 -2.65 -10.50
N SER A 61 -28.47 -3.26 -11.66
CA SER A 61 -29.21 -2.68 -12.78
C SER A 61 -30.71 -2.60 -12.49
N THR A 62 -31.13 -1.69 -11.62
CA THR A 62 -32.56 -1.34 -11.45
C THR A 62 -32.96 -0.30 -12.49
N SER A 63 -33.24 -0.77 -13.70
CA SER A 63 -33.88 0.03 -14.74
C SER A 63 -35.30 0.41 -14.34
N LYS A 64 -35.64 1.70 -14.40
CA LYS A 64 -37.04 2.16 -14.43
C LYS A 64 -37.13 3.54 -15.09
N CYS A 65 -37.38 3.53 -16.40
CA CYS A 65 -37.81 4.72 -17.15
C CYS A 65 -39.27 5.07 -16.82
N PRO A 66 -39.71 6.30 -17.17
CA PRO A 66 -40.68 6.38 -18.27
C PRO A 66 -40.45 7.53 -19.26
N ALA A 67 -40.92 7.33 -20.51
CA ALA A 67 -41.43 8.31 -21.51
C ALA A 67 -40.62 9.62 -21.77
N GLU A 68 -39.90 9.86 -22.88
CA GLU A 68 -40.34 10.10 -24.29
C GLU A 68 -40.07 11.58 -24.73
N LEU A 69 -40.03 12.00 -26.01
CA LEU A 69 -40.22 11.32 -27.31
C LEU A 69 -38.93 11.32 -28.21
N PRO A 70 -38.66 12.14 -29.27
CA PRO A 70 -38.13 11.50 -30.49
C PRO A 70 -36.93 12.13 -31.25
N THR A 71 -36.39 11.29 -32.16
CA THR A 71 -35.63 11.59 -33.40
C THR A 71 -34.20 12.14 -33.32
N THR A 72 -33.23 11.31 -33.74
CA THR A 72 -32.61 11.41 -35.08
C THR A 72 -31.96 10.07 -35.45
N LEU A 73 -32.09 9.66 -36.72
CA LEU A 73 -31.57 8.40 -37.26
C LEU A 73 -30.10 8.54 -37.68
N THR A 74 -29.23 7.63 -37.23
CA THR A 74 -27.99 7.26 -37.92
C THR A 74 -27.74 5.77 -37.74
N SER A 75 -27.65 5.04 -38.85
CA SER A 75 -27.36 3.59 -38.87
C SER A 75 -25.86 3.32 -38.94
N VAL A 76 -25.40 2.29 -38.23
CA VAL A 76 -24.13 1.60 -38.50
C VAL A 76 -24.27 0.12 -38.08
N PRO A 77 -23.65 -0.83 -38.81
CA PRO A 77 -23.99 -2.25 -38.68
C PRO A 77 -23.15 -3.03 -37.66
N ASP A 78 -23.85 -3.92 -36.97
CA ASP A 78 -23.61 -5.35 -36.75
C ASP A 78 -22.18 -5.94 -36.59
N SER A 79 -22.11 -6.89 -35.65
CA SER A 79 -21.21 -8.05 -35.58
C SER A 79 -19.70 -7.86 -35.39
N THR A 80 -19.27 -8.01 -34.13
CA THR A 80 -18.17 -8.94 -33.80
C THR A 80 -18.43 -9.57 -32.42
N SER A 81 -18.83 -10.85 -32.41
CA SER A 81 -19.04 -11.62 -31.18
C SER A 81 -17.72 -12.19 -30.66
N THR A 82 -17.02 -11.43 -29.83
CA THR A 82 -15.76 -11.87 -29.20
C THR A 82 -16.08 -12.78 -28.01
N GLN A 83 -15.90 -14.09 -28.19
CA GLN A 83 -15.96 -15.04 -27.08
C GLN A 83 -14.83 -14.74 -26.08
N ILE A 84 -15.20 -14.36 -24.86
CA ILE A 84 -14.23 -14.09 -23.79
C ILE A 84 -13.72 -15.43 -23.25
N PRO A 85 -12.41 -15.72 -23.30
CA PRO A 85 -11.87 -16.90 -22.64
C PRO A 85 -12.02 -16.74 -21.12
N THR A 86 -12.80 -17.61 -20.50
CA THR A 86 -12.95 -17.70 -19.05
C THR A 86 -11.62 -18.16 -18.44
N SER A 87 -10.79 -17.20 -18.04
CA SER A 87 -9.53 -17.46 -17.33
C SER A 87 -9.77 -18.28 -16.05
N PRO A 88 -8.78 -19.08 -15.60
CA PRO A 88 -8.94 -19.90 -14.41
C PRO A 88 -9.25 -19.02 -13.20
N VAL A 89 -10.31 -19.36 -12.45
CA VAL A 89 -10.56 -18.78 -11.14
C VAL A 89 -9.52 -19.34 -10.19
N GLU A 90 -8.38 -18.66 -10.09
CA GLU A 90 -7.41 -18.89 -9.01
C GLU A 90 -8.14 -18.71 -7.68
N ARG A 91 -8.40 -19.83 -7.00
CA ARG A 91 -8.91 -19.81 -5.64
C ARG A 91 -7.81 -19.25 -4.75
N LYS A 92 -7.86 -17.94 -4.54
CA LYS A 92 -6.96 -17.22 -3.66
C LYS A 92 -7.23 -17.67 -2.23
N ASP A 93 -6.53 -18.72 -1.81
CA ASP A 93 -6.52 -19.23 -0.45
C ASP A 93 -5.97 -18.14 0.47
N ASN A 94 -6.88 -17.31 0.97
CA ASN A 94 -6.60 -16.25 1.94
C ASN A 94 -6.36 -16.86 3.33
N SER A 95 -5.35 -17.73 3.43
CA SER A 95 -4.98 -18.44 4.66
C SER A 95 -4.56 -17.40 5.72
N PRO A 96 -5.39 -17.12 6.74
CA PRO A 96 -5.27 -15.92 7.55
C PRO A 96 -4.42 -16.21 8.78
N GLY A 97 -3.11 -16.47 8.59
CA GLY A 97 -2.27 -16.89 9.72
C GLY A 97 -0.75 -16.89 9.52
N SER A 98 -0.21 -16.67 8.31
CA SER A 98 1.24 -16.46 8.19
C SER A 98 1.60 -15.09 8.74
N GLU A 99 2.27 -15.07 9.89
CA GLU A 99 2.82 -13.89 10.55
C GLU A 99 4.00 -13.36 9.73
N ARG A 100 3.68 -12.71 8.61
CA ARG A 100 4.66 -12.21 7.65
C ARG A 100 5.43 -11.04 8.26
N ASP A 101 6.76 -11.10 8.14
CA ASP A 101 7.64 -9.99 8.48
C ASP A 101 7.17 -8.68 7.81
N PRO A 102 6.83 -7.63 8.58
CA PRO A 102 6.42 -6.35 8.02
C PRO A 102 7.56 -5.55 7.38
N ARG A 103 8.85 -5.85 7.64
CA ARG A 103 10.00 -5.04 7.18
C ARG A 103 9.99 -4.73 5.67
N PRO A 104 9.68 -5.68 4.75
CA PRO A 104 9.63 -5.38 3.32
C PRO A 104 8.44 -4.49 2.92
N GLU A 105 7.30 -4.59 3.63
CA GLU A 105 6.16 -3.69 3.41
C GLU A 105 6.50 -2.27 3.89
N VAL A 106 7.23 -2.14 5.01
CA VAL A 106 7.74 -0.86 5.54
C VAL A 106 8.69 -0.18 4.55
N GLU A 107 9.64 -0.91 3.95
CA GLU A 107 10.54 -0.32 2.93
C GLU A 107 9.75 0.21 1.73
N VAL A 108 8.77 -0.54 1.21
CA VAL A 108 7.92 -0.04 0.10
C VAL A 108 7.16 1.22 0.49
N MET A 109 6.61 1.30 1.71
CA MET A 109 5.93 2.51 2.17
C MET A 109 6.88 3.71 2.29
N GLN A 110 8.12 3.50 2.74
CA GLN A 110 9.13 4.55 2.84
C GLN A 110 9.51 5.10 1.46
N VAL A 111 9.72 4.24 0.45
CA VAL A 111 10.04 4.69 -0.92
C VAL A 111 8.84 5.40 -1.58
N ARG A 112 7.60 4.96 -1.33
CA ARG A 112 6.39 5.66 -1.80
C ARG A 112 6.23 7.05 -1.18
N LEU A 113 6.54 7.19 0.10
CA LEU A 113 6.53 8.47 0.81
C LEU A 113 7.62 9.42 0.27
N GLU A 114 8.80 8.90 -0.04
CA GLU A 114 9.88 9.66 -0.70
C GLU A 114 9.49 10.09 -2.13
N LEU A 115 8.80 9.23 -2.89
CA LEU A 115 8.26 9.54 -4.21
C LEU A 115 7.22 10.67 -4.13
N ALA A 116 6.31 10.63 -3.16
CA ALA A 116 5.35 11.71 -2.91
C ALA A 116 6.04 13.04 -2.56
N LYS A 117 7.02 13.03 -1.66
CA LYS A 117 7.86 14.20 -1.33
C LYS A 117 8.56 14.75 -2.59
N THR A 118 9.00 13.87 -3.50
CA THR A 118 9.62 14.25 -4.77
C THR A 118 8.63 14.94 -5.73
N TYR A 119 7.38 14.46 -5.82
CA TYR A 119 6.33 15.12 -6.62
C TYR A 119 5.95 16.52 -6.11
N MET A 120 5.95 16.72 -4.78
CA MET A 120 5.68 18.03 -4.18
C MET A 120 6.85 19.02 -4.37
N GLY A 121 8.10 18.51 -4.36
CA GLY A 121 9.31 19.31 -4.58
C GLY A 121 9.61 19.69 -6.04
N CYS A 122 8.70 19.42 -6.99
CA CYS A 122 8.82 19.87 -8.37
C CYS A 122 8.65 21.40 -8.50
N ASN A 123 9.26 22.01 -9.52
CA ASN A 123 9.06 23.44 -9.86
C ASN A 123 7.57 23.81 -10.05
N ILE A 124 6.77 22.84 -10.52
CA ILE A 124 5.31 22.86 -10.48
C ILE A 124 4.91 21.59 -9.70
N PRO A 125 4.43 21.71 -8.44
CA PRO A 125 4.10 20.56 -7.62
C PRO A 125 3.01 19.67 -8.23
N ASP A 126 3.27 18.37 -8.35
CA ASP A 126 2.27 17.40 -8.79
C ASP A 126 1.50 16.82 -7.59
N TYR A 127 0.61 17.65 -7.06
CA TYR A 127 -0.26 17.27 -5.94
C TYR A 127 -1.18 16.08 -6.24
N THR A 128 -1.47 15.77 -7.52
CA THR A 128 -2.35 14.64 -7.87
C THR A 128 -1.63 13.31 -7.70
N ASN A 129 -0.41 13.20 -8.24
CA ASN A 129 0.40 12.01 -8.04
C ASN A 129 0.84 11.88 -6.56
N ALA A 130 1.15 12.99 -5.89
CA ALA A 130 1.41 13.00 -4.44
C ALA A 130 0.20 12.51 -3.61
N GLU A 131 -1.04 12.98 -3.86
CA GLU A 131 -2.27 12.50 -3.17
C GLU A 131 -2.39 10.98 -3.30
N SER A 132 -2.11 10.45 -4.50
CA SER A 132 -2.24 9.02 -4.80
C SER A 132 -1.24 8.15 -4.03
N GLU A 133 0.03 8.55 -3.98
CA GLU A 133 1.09 7.80 -3.30
C GLU A 133 0.95 7.87 -1.77
N LEU A 134 0.68 9.06 -1.22
CA LEU A 134 0.41 9.23 0.22
C LEU A 134 -0.84 8.44 0.66
N SER A 135 -1.87 8.38 -0.18
CA SER A 135 -3.06 7.57 0.06
C SER A 135 -2.79 6.06 0.09
N VAL A 136 -1.73 5.57 -0.57
CA VAL A 136 -1.28 4.17 -0.44
C VAL A 136 -0.52 3.99 0.87
N VAL A 137 0.35 4.94 1.24
CA VAL A 137 1.12 4.90 2.49
C VAL A 137 0.21 4.92 3.73
N GLU A 138 -0.79 5.79 3.80
CA GLU A 138 -1.75 5.84 4.93
C GLU A 138 -2.47 4.49 5.11
N LYS A 139 -3.02 3.94 4.02
CA LYS A 139 -3.78 2.68 4.06
C LYS A 139 -2.89 1.49 4.39
N GLY A 140 -1.69 1.45 3.83
CA GLY A 140 -0.69 0.41 4.09
C GLY A 140 -0.25 0.40 5.56
N THR A 141 0.19 1.56 6.06
CA THR A 141 0.64 1.72 7.46
C THR A 141 -0.50 1.48 8.47
N LYS A 142 -1.71 1.99 8.23
CA LYS A 142 -2.91 1.70 9.04
C LYS A 142 -3.23 0.20 9.09
N GLY A 143 -3.10 -0.48 7.95
CA GLY A 143 -3.22 -1.92 7.84
C GLY A 143 -2.18 -2.67 8.68
N MET A 144 -0.91 -2.27 8.57
CA MET A 144 0.20 -2.86 9.34
C MET A 144 0.02 -2.69 10.86
N ILE A 145 -0.29 -1.47 11.33
CA ILE A 145 -0.57 -1.19 12.76
C ILE A 145 -1.67 -2.11 13.27
N LYS A 146 -2.80 -2.21 12.55
CA LYS A 146 -3.93 -3.05 12.96
C LYS A 146 -3.58 -4.55 13.04
N ARG A 147 -2.66 -5.05 12.22
CA ARG A 147 -2.18 -6.44 12.30
C ARG A 147 -1.30 -6.64 13.54
N LEU A 148 -0.28 -5.79 13.73
CA LEU A 148 0.67 -5.88 14.83
C LEU A 148 -0.02 -5.73 16.20
N SER A 149 -0.90 -4.74 16.36
CA SER A 149 -1.67 -4.54 17.60
C SER A 149 -2.70 -5.64 17.89
N LYS A 150 -3.05 -6.49 16.91
CA LYS A 150 -3.94 -7.64 17.11
C LYS A 150 -3.17 -8.93 17.42
N GLY A 151 -1.93 -9.06 16.94
CA GLY A 151 -1.07 -10.23 17.20
C GLY A 151 -0.74 -10.39 18.69
N SER A 152 -0.39 -9.28 19.36
CA SER A 152 0.01 -9.28 20.78
C SER A 152 -1.09 -9.70 21.77
N GLY A 153 -2.35 -9.66 21.38
CA GLY A 153 -3.50 -9.78 22.28
C GLY A 153 -4.34 -11.05 22.14
N ARG A 154 -3.96 -12.02 21.29
CA ARG A 154 -4.74 -13.26 21.15
C ARG A 154 -4.26 -14.30 22.18
N PRO A 155 -5.01 -14.59 23.26
CA PRO A 155 -4.64 -15.69 24.15
C PRO A 155 -4.58 -16.97 23.30
N ARG A 156 -3.42 -17.63 23.34
CA ARG A 156 -3.23 -18.94 22.72
C ARG A 156 -4.35 -19.84 23.25
N PRO A 157 -5.16 -20.49 22.41
CA PRO A 157 -6.11 -21.47 22.90
C PRO A 157 -5.33 -22.49 23.72
N GLN A 158 -5.60 -22.55 25.02
CA GLN A 158 -5.17 -23.70 25.81
C GLN A 158 -6.07 -24.84 25.36
N ASP A 159 -5.66 -25.53 24.29
CA ASP A 159 -6.23 -26.83 23.93
C ASP A 159 -6.15 -27.69 25.18
N GLY A 160 -7.33 -28.15 25.63
CA GLY A 160 -7.52 -28.69 26.97
C GLY A 160 -6.88 -30.06 27.16
N VAL A 161 -5.55 -30.10 27.30
CA VAL A 161 -4.81 -31.28 27.73
C VAL A 161 -5.10 -31.52 29.21
N LYS A 162 -6.20 -32.22 29.46
CA LYS A 162 -6.62 -32.62 30.80
C LYS A 162 -5.85 -33.87 31.22
N GLY A 163 -4.71 -33.67 31.90
CA GLY A 163 -4.01 -34.71 32.68
C GLY A 163 -2.60 -35.04 32.22
N GLY A 164 -1.72 -35.38 33.18
CA GLY A 164 -0.40 -35.98 32.89
C GLY A 164 0.81 -35.31 33.54
N ASP A 165 0.86 -35.36 34.87
CA ASP A 165 2.03 -35.58 35.75
C ASP A 165 3.47 -35.13 35.34
N VAL A 166 4.09 -34.37 36.25
CA VAL A 166 5.54 -34.20 36.55
C VAL A 166 6.55 -34.22 35.38
N GLY A 167 7.00 -33.03 35.00
CA GLY A 167 8.21 -32.81 34.19
C GLY A 167 8.93 -31.51 34.56
N VAL A 168 9.77 -31.55 35.60
CA VAL A 168 10.57 -30.38 36.03
C VAL A 168 11.70 -30.14 35.02
N GLY A 169 11.47 -29.24 34.07
CA GLY A 169 12.45 -28.80 33.08
C GLY A 169 12.49 -27.28 33.00
N GLY A 170 13.38 -26.66 33.78
CA GLY A 170 13.59 -25.21 33.79
C GLY A 170 14.31 -24.72 32.54
N GLY A 171 13.60 -24.66 31.42
CA GLY A 171 14.09 -24.01 30.20
C GLY A 171 13.97 -22.50 30.33
N GLN A 172 15.11 -21.81 30.46
CA GLN A 172 15.17 -20.36 30.21
C GLN A 172 14.76 -20.12 28.76
N GLN A 173 13.56 -19.57 28.54
CA GLN A 173 13.14 -19.13 27.21
C GLN A 173 13.68 -17.73 26.95
N ASP A 174 14.37 -17.55 25.83
CA ASP A 174 15.08 -16.32 25.50
C ASP A 174 14.16 -15.10 25.36
N GLU A 175 14.26 -14.15 26.29
CA GLU A 175 13.54 -12.86 26.26
C GLU A 175 13.99 -11.91 25.11
N GLN A 176 14.78 -12.38 24.14
CA GLN A 176 15.34 -11.54 23.08
C GLN A 176 14.36 -11.26 21.92
N GLY A 177 13.28 -12.03 21.77
CA GLY A 177 12.30 -11.82 20.69
C GLY A 177 11.45 -10.55 20.78
N GLY A 178 11.37 -9.90 21.95
CA GLY A 178 10.42 -8.79 22.18
C GLY A 178 10.84 -7.41 21.62
N ARG A 179 12.15 -7.13 21.51
CA ARG A 179 12.63 -5.76 21.23
C ARG A 179 12.42 -5.29 19.78
N ASP A 180 12.47 -6.21 18.83
CA ASP A 180 12.40 -5.88 17.39
C ASP A 180 10.99 -5.45 16.96
N GLY A 181 9.94 -6.01 17.56
CA GLY A 181 8.54 -5.69 17.23
C GLY A 181 8.18 -4.24 17.53
N ASP A 182 8.59 -3.74 18.69
CA ASP A 182 8.36 -2.34 19.11
C ASP A 182 9.08 -1.33 18.22
N GLY A 183 10.30 -1.65 17.77
CA GLY A 183 11.06 -0.81 16.85
C GLY A 183 10.34 -0.63 15.51
N VAL A 184 9.87 -1.73 14.92
CA VAL A 184 9.15 -1.69 13.65
C VAL A 184 7.78 -1.02 13.79
N LEU A 185 7.05 -1.24 14.88
CA LEU A 185 5.77 -0.56 15.13
C LEU A 185 5.95 0.97 15.25
N LYS A 186 7.02 1.44 15.89
CA LYS A 186 7.37 2.88 15.94
C LYS A 186 7.66 3.42 14.54
N GLN A 187 8.45 2.72 13.73
CA GLN A 187 8.74 3.12 12.35
C GLN A 187 7.46 3.21 11.49
N ILE A 188 6.53 2.26 11.63
CA ILE A 188 5.25 2.28 10.91
C ILE A 188 4.38 3.47 11.35
N LYS A 189 4.33 3.77 12.66
CA LYS A 189 3.62 4.95 13.18
C LYS A 189 4.19 6.25 12.61
N GLU A 190 5.52 6.36 12.51
CA GLU A 190 6.16 7.56 11.96
C GLU A 190 5.91 7.72 10.45
N LEU A 191 6.01 6.64 9.67
CA LEU A 191 5.62 6.68 8.24
C LEU A 191 4.15 7.12 8.06
N ARG A 192 3.24 6.69 8.95
CA ARG A 192 1.84 7.14 8.92
C ARG A 192 1.73 8.62 9.26
N ARG A 193 2.41 9.09 10.31
CA ARG A 193 2.49 10.51 10.70
C ARG A 193 2.96 11.38 9.55
N GLU A 194 4.09 11.03 8.92
CA GLU A 194 4.62 11.77 7.77
C GLU A 194 3.64 11.74 6.57
N SER A 195 2.97 10.62 6.31
CA SER A 195 1.99 10.54 5.22
C SER A 195 0.77 11.44 5.44
N LEU A 196 0.30 11.57 6.69
CA LEU A 196 -0.80 12.47 7.05
C LEU A 196 -0.39 13.94 6.92
N LYS A 197 0.84 14.31 7.33
CA LYS A 197 1.40 15.65 7.12
C LYS A 197 1.44 16.01 5.62
N GLY A 198 1.93 15.09 4.78
CA GLY A 198 1.92 15.27 3.33
C GLY A 198 0.51 15.40 2.75
N LEU A 199 -0.48 14.64 3.24
CA LEU A 199 -1.87 14.77 2.79
C LEU A 199 -2.48 16.13 3.16
N ILE A 200 -2.14 16.70 4.32
CA ILE A 200 -2.56 18.05 4.70
C ILE A 200 -2.01 19.07 3.69
N GLU A 201 -0.69 19.03 3.43
CA GLU A 201 0.00 19.92 2.49
C GLU A 201 -0.58 19.83 1.06
N VAL A 202 -0.79 18.60 0.57
CA VAL A 202 -1.41 18.32 -0.74
C VAL A 202 -2.84 18.87 -0.83
N GLU A 203 -3.67 18.64 0.19
CA GLU A 203 -5.08 19.07 0.16
C GLU A 203 -5.20 20.60 0.29
N GLU A 204 -4.28 21.25 1.02
CA GLU A 204 -4.19 22.72 1.06
C GLU A 204 -3.67 23.31 -0.25
N GLY A 205 -2.64 22.72 -0.85
CA GLY A 205 -2.14 23.08 -2.20
C GLY A 205 -3.17 22.90 -3.32
N LEU A 206 -4.13 21.99 -3.15
CA LEU A 206 -5.29 21.79 -4.03
C LEU A 206 -6.52 22.64 -3.66
N GLY A 207 -6.45 23.49 -2.64
CA GLY A 207 -7.59 24.31 -2.17
C GLY A 207 -8.73 23.52 -1.49
N LYS A 208 -8.49 22.25 -1.13
CA LYS A 208 -9.46 21.32 -0.53
C LYS A 208 -9.42 21.35 1.01
N GLY A 209 -9.39 22.54 1.63
CA GLY A 209 -9.18 22.72 3.08
C GLY A 209 -10.07 21.86 3.99
N ASN A 210 -11.32 21.59 3.62
CA ASN A 210 -12.23 20.71 4.37
C ASN A 210 -11.76 19.24 4.46
N ARG A 211 -10.90 18.77 3.54
CA ARG A 211 -10.25 17.45 3.63
C ARG A 211 -8.98 17.52 4.49
N ALA A 212 -8.20 18.60 4.38
CA ALA A 212 -7.03 18.84 5.23
C ALA A 212 -7.38 18.85 6.74
N VAL A 213 -8.53 19.40 7.13
CA VAL A 213 -9.03 19.34 8.53
C VAL A 213 -9.17 17.90 9.02
N ARG A 214 -9.75 17.00 8.21
CA ARG A 214 -9.90 15.58 8.59
C ARG A 214 -8.56 14.86 8.75
N TRP A 215 -7.57 15.25 7.97
CA TRP A 215 -6.22 14.71 8.09
C TRP A 215 -5.47 15.25 9.31
N ARG A 216 -5.78 16.48 9.76
CA ARG A 216 -5.34 17.02 11.06
C ARG A 216 -5.97 16.26 12.23
N GLU A 217 -7.29 16.08 12.23
CA GLU A 217 -8.01 15.28 13.25
C GLU A 217 -7.41 13.86 13.37
N ALA A 218 -7.14 13.20 12.24
CA ALA A 218 -6.54 11.86 12.21
C ALA A 218 -5.05 11.82 12.62
N LEU A 219 -4.35 12.97 12.57
CA LEU A 219 -2.98 13.13 13.05
C LEU A 219 -2.97 13.36 14.57
N GLU A 220 -3.91 14.15 15.09
CA GLU A 220 -4.13 14.35 16.53
C GLU A 220 -4.56 13.04 17.22
N GLU A 221 -5.47 12.26 16.61
CA GLU A 221 -5.86 10.91 17.09
C GLU A 221 -4.65 9.94 17.21
N MET A 222 -3.58 10.17 16.44
CA MET A 222 -2.36 9.34 16.50
C MET A 222 -1.37 9.74 17.60
N ASP A 223 -1.52 10.96 18.15
CA ASP A 223 -0.63 11.52 19.18
C ASP A 223 -1.24 11.51 20.59
N ALA A 224 -2.54 11.16 20.69
CA ALA A 224 -3.26 10.85 21.93
C ALA A 224 -2.97 9.44 22.46
#